data_AF-A0A6N8JG42-F1
#
_entry.id   AF-A0A6N8JG42-F1
#
_cell.length_a   1.000
_cell.length_b   1.000
_cell.length_c   1.000
_cell.angle_alpha   90.00
_cell.angle_beta   90.00
_cell.angle_gamma   90.00
#
_symmetry.space_group_name_H-M   'P 1'
#
loop_
_entity.id
_entity.type
_entity.pdbx_description
1 polymer ?
#
loop_
_entity_poly.entity_id
_entity_poly.type
_entity_poly.pdbx_seq_one_letter_code
_entity_poly.pdbx_strand_id
1 'polypeptide(L)'
;MNSTYKSGLSAGKNNFVDELLQPLRQRQQEIVGNSRYELIALFWEIGKQIDEYSRQGSQIPALALIQDELTAKFGGLFKEVQLPIMWRFAQMVSEPAIMSKMASYFDWNHIACFAKLQNEEELFHFIDRSFRDSLSAGQLEKEIDLFHRDGNASDQSSGLATYTVDQKKLSGLLPEPTTALTNKVPKDSLYTGSLAPAFAELFESNPEFDHLVAQEEISSLSYAIRRLIQKFRSSHSTRINGRLNLIFLELGRIISDKIAGNKNRAGGGMTLDQISALLRENYDSPVFSERSIAGMILFHEKSNDRNKAARIAHLVDWEDLLALLQLHDSEDMLIYARLLAQKKLTVSDHIPDSVLEDERRLLLQTTPVNKQPEVSVPKTRNSEVRITETFVALDRDILNDGFVMDIFGNPYFVSLMREAWKQG
;
A
#
# COMPACT_ATOMS: atom_id res chain seq x y z
N MET A 1 29.87 38.99 -19.73
CA MET A 1 28.39 38.88 -19.66
C MET A 1 27.82 37.46 -19.90
N ASN A 2 28.62 36.42 -20.16
CA ASN A 2 28.11 35.05 -20.46
C ASN A 2 28.18 34.00 -19.32
N SER A 3 28.63 34.36 -18.12
CA SER A 3 28.78 33.41 -17.00
C SER A 3 27.54 33.36 -16.09
N THR A 4 26.91 34.51 -15.83
CA THR A 4 25.75 34.63 -14.91
C THR A 4 24.43 34.11 -15.50
N TYR A 5 24.28 34.11 -16.84
CA TYR A 5 23.09 33.57 -17.50
C TYR A 5 23.07 32.04 -17.55
N LYS A 6 24.24 31.37 -17.68
CA LYS A 6 24.32 29.90 -17.66
C LYS A 6 24.09 29.33 -16.26
N SER A 7 24.55 30.02 -15.21
CA SER A 7 24.33 29.59 -13.82
C SER A 7 22.87 29.76 -13.35
N GLY A 8 22.17 30.79 -13.84
CA GLY A 8 20.74 30.98 -13.54
C GLY A 8 19.84 29.93 -14.21
N LEU A 9 20.18 29.50 -15.43
CA LEU A 9 19.47 28.43 -16.14
C LEU A 9 19.73 27.04 -15.54
N SER A 10 20.92 26.75 -15.01
CA SER A 10 21.17 25.46 -14.33
C SER A 10 20.53 25.40 -12.94
N ALA A 11 20.55 26.50 -12.19
CA ALA A 11 19.87 26.58 -10.88
C ALA A 11 18.35 26.46 -11.00
N GLY A 12 17.74 27.12 -12.00
CA GLY A 12 16.29 27.02 -12.26
C GLY A 12 15.84 25.66 -12.82
N LYS A 13 16.74 24.94 -13.51
CA LYS A 13 16.51 23.55 -13.97
C LYS A 13 16.51 22.57 -12.81
N ASN A 14 17.51 22.65 -11.92
CA ASN A 14 17.61 21.77 -10.76
C ASN A 14 16.42 21.95 -9.80
N ASN A 15 15.98 23.20 -9.57
CA ASN A 15 14.81 23.46 -8.72
C ASN A 15 13.52 22.84 -9.29
N PHE A 16 13.33 22.84 -10.62
CA PHE A 16 12.15 22.25 -11.25
C PHE A 16 12.15 20.71 -11.18
N VAL A 17 13.32 20.09 -11.34
CA VAL A 17 13.47 18.65 -11.15
C VAL A 17 13.13 18.28 -9.71
N ASP A 18 13.67 19.03 -8.73
CA ASP A 18 13.37 18.78 -7.32
C ASP A 18 11.89 18.99 -6.98
N GLU A 19 11.25 20.01 -7.56
CA GLU A 19 9.79 20.25 -7.45
C GLU A 19 8.96 19.05 -7.97
N LEU A 20 9.40 18.37 -9.03
CA LEU A 20 8.71 17.19 -9.56
C LEU A 20 9.02 15.91 -8.78
N LEU A 21 10.25 15.74 -8.35
CA LEU A 21 10.69 14.51 -7.70
C LEU A 21 10.32 14.46 -6.21
N GLN A 22 10.13 15.59 -5.55
CA GLN A 22 9.80 15.62 -4.12
C GLN A 22 8.42 15.01 -3.81
N PRO A 23 7.32 15.37 -4.51
CA PRO A 23 6.03 14.70 -4.34
C PRO A 23 6.10 13.21 -4.66
N LEU A 24 6.85 12.85 -5.70
CA LEU A 24 7.04 11.45 -6.11
C LEU A 24 7.72 10.63 -5.00
N ARG A 25 8.86 11.11 -4.48
CA ARG A 25 9.58 10.46 -3.39
C ARG A 25 8.69 10.31 -2.17
N GLN A 26 7.97 11.36 -1.79
CA GLN A 26 7.04 11.31 -0.67
C GLN A 26 5.99 10.19 -0.85
N ARG A 27 5.36 10.11 -2.03
CA ARG A 27 4.36 9.07 -2.33
C ARG A 27 4.96 7.67 -2.27
N GLN A 28 6.19 7.48 -2.74
CA GLN A 28 6.88 6.19 -2.64
C GLN A 28 7.08 5.76 -1.18
N GLN A 29 7.46 6.69 -0.30
CA GLN A 29 7.62 6.37 1.13
C GLN A 29 6.29 5.97 1.75
N GLU A 30 5.21 6.69 1.42
CA GLU A 30 3.88 6.40 1.92
C GLU A 30 3.32 5.08 1.39
N ILE A 31 3.57 4.74 0.13
CA ILE A 31 3.25 3.43 -0.43
C ILE A 31 3.93 2.36 0.41
N VAL A 32 5.25 2.42 0.59
CA VAL A 32 6.00 1.40 1.34
C VAL A 32 5.53 1.29 2.78
N GLY A 33 5.36 2.44 3.45
CA GLY A 33 4.90 2.49 4.84
C GLY A 33 3.51 1.89 5.02
N ASN A 34 2.57 2.24 4.14
CA ASN A 34 1.20 1.73 4.22
C ASN A 34 1.11 0.27 3.81
N SER A 35 1.86 -0.20 2.81
CA SER A 35 1.90 -1.62 2.45
C SER A 35 2.41 -2.48 3.59
N ARG A 36 3.46 -2.03 4.28
CA ARG A 36 3.97 -2.69 5.47
C ARG A 36 2.90 -2.76 6.56
N TYR A 37 2.26 -1.62 6.84
CA TYR A 37 1.19 -1.55 7.83
C TYR A 37 0.04 -2.51 7.51
N GLU A 38 -0.47 -2.47 6.28
CA GLU A 38 -1.61 -3.28 5.85
C GLU A 38 -1.26 -4.78 5.86
N LEU A 39 -0.02 -5.16 5.52
CA LEU A 39 0.44 -6.55 5.59
C LEU A 39 0.47 -7.06 7.04
N ILE A 40 0.99 -6.26 7.97
CA ILE A 40 1.02 -6.61 9.40
C ILE A 40 -0.41 -6.74 9.93
N ALA A 41 -1.30 -5.83 9.54
CA ALA A 41 -2.71 -5.89 9.93
C ALA A 41 -3.40 -7.15 9.37
N LEU A 42 -3.10 -7.56 8.13
CA LEU A 42 -3.58 -8.82 7.56
C LEU A 42 -3.13 -10.02 8.41
N PHE A 43 -1.83 -10.10 8.72
CA PHE A 43 -1.28 -11.19 9.51
C PHE A 43 -1.85 -11.25 10.92
N TRP A 44 -2.08 -10.09 11.53
CA TRP A 44 -2.78 -10.00 12.81
C TRP A 44 -4.22 -10.52 12.74
N GLU A 45 -4.99 -10.11 11.73
CA GLU A 45 -6.36 -10.59 11.54
C GLU A 45 -6.43 -12.09 11.23
N ILE A 46 -5.49 -12.64 10.46
CA ILE A 46 -5.34 -14.08 10.27
C ILE A 46 -5.11 -14.78 11.61
N GLY A 47 -4.19 -14.25 12.42
CA GLY A 47 -3.95 -14.75 13.77
C GLY A 47 -5.20 -14.76 14.66
N LYS A 48 -6.01 -13.71 14.58
CA LYS A 48 -7.30 -13.62 15.30
C LYS A 48 -8.29 -14.66 14.83
N GLN A 49 -8.39 -14.92 13.52
CA GLN A 49 -9.26 -15.98 12.99
C GLN A 49 -8.84 -17.35 13.51
N ILE A 50 -7.53 -17.62 13.58
CA ILE A 50 -7.01 -18.88 14.16
C ILE A 50 -7.37 -18.97 15.65
N ASP A 51 -7.18 -17.87 16.39
CA ASP A 51 -7.46 -17.81 17.83
C ASP A 51 -8.94 -18.01 18.16
N GLU A 52 -9.83 -17.35 17.41
CA GLU A 52 -11.28 -17.50 17.53
C GLU A 52 -11.72 -18.94 17.22
N TYR A 53 -11.20 -19.53 16.14
CA TYR A 53 -11.48 -20.91 15.76
C TYR A 53 -11.01 -21.91 16.84
N SER A 54 -9.82 -21.69 17.41
CA SER A 54 -9.28 -22.53 18.50
C SER A 54 -10.16 -22.50 19.75
N ARG A 55 -10.70 -21.33 20.13
CA ARG A 55 -11.59 -21.19 21.30
C ARG A 55 -12.93 -21.89 21.15
N GLN A 56 -13.40 -22.10 19.93
CA GLN A 56 -14.68 -22.78 19.65
C GLN A 56 -14.60 -24.31 19.86
N GLY A 57 -13.47 -24.83 20.38
CA GLY A 57 -13.31 -26.26 20.69
C GLY A 57 -13.23 -27.15 19.45
N SER A 58 -13.14 -26.55 18.26
CA SER A 58 -12.85 -27.27 17.04
C SER A 58 -11.43 -27.83 17.12
N GLN A 59 -11.23 -29.09 16.74
CA GLN A 59 -9.89 -29.58 16.48
C GLN A 59 -9.28 -28.64 15.45
N ILE A 60 -8.22 -27.93 15.82
CA ILE A 60 -7.47 -27.11 14.88
C ILE A 60 -7.11 -28.07 13.72
N PRO A 61 -7.64 -27.88 12.49
CA PRO A 61 -7.13 -28.61 11.33
C PRO A 61 -5.62 -28.42 11.40
N ALA A 62 -4.83 -29.49 11.29
CA ALA A 62 -3.38 -29.39 11.46
C ALA A 62 -2.91 -28.11 10.78
N LEU A 63 -2.48 -27.08 11.53
CA LEU A 63 -2.20 -25.74 10.95
C LEU A 63 -1.24 -25.86 9.77
N ALA A 64 -0.42 -26.90 9.79
CA ALA A 64 0.37 -27.40 8.66
C ALA A 64 -0.43 -27.53 7.35
N LEU A 65 -1.58 -28.18 7.32
CA LEU A 65 -2.41 -28.33 6.10
C LEU A 65 -2.91 -26.98 5.57
N ILE A 66 -3.34 -26.08 6.45
CA ILE A 66 -3.74 -24.72 6.04
C ILE A 66 -2.52 -23.96 5.55
N GLN A 67 -1.38 -24.08 6.23
CA GLN A 67 -0.13 -23.45 5.84
C GLN A 67 0.36 -23.94 4.48
N ASP A 68 0.29 -25.24 4.21
CA ASP A 68 0.65 -25.86 2.93
C ASP A 68 -0.28 -25.36 1.83
N GLU A 69 -1.59 -25.28 2.11
CA GLU A 69 -2.57 -24.71 1.18
C GLU A 69 -2.25 -23.24 0.86
N LEU A 70 -2.04 -22.41 1.89
CA LEU A 70 -1.75 -20.99 1.70
C LEU A 70 -0.39 -20.76 1.03
N THR A 71 0.61 -21.58 1.33
CA THR A 71 1.92 -21.55 0.67
C THR A 71 1.80 -21.86 -0.81
N ALA A 72 1.03 -22.91 -1.16
CA ALA A 72 0.81 -23.29 -2.55
C ALA A 72 0.04 -22.21 -3.34
N LYS A 73 -0.82 -21.43 -2.66
CA LYS A 73 -1.70 -20.44 -3.30
C LYS A 73 -1.15 -19.02 -3.33
N PHE A 74 -0.49 -18.61 -2.25
CA PHE A 74 -0.10 -17.22 -1.99
C PHE A 74 1.40 -17.08 -1.70
N GLY A 75 2.16 -18.17 -1.81
CA GLY A 75 3.61 -18.14 -1.86
C GLY A 75 4.32 -18.01 -0.51
N GLY A 76 5.50 -17.40 -0.58
CA GLY A 76 6.55 -17.41 0.44
C GLY A 76 6.15 -16.83 1.79
N LEU A 77 5.19 -15.92 1.84
CA LEU A 77 4.73 -15.29 3.08
C LEU A 77 4.02 -16.24 4.03
N PHE A 78 3.63 -17.43 3.54
CA PHE A 78 2.98 -18.47 4.35
C PHE A 78 3.87 -19.70 4.54
N LYS A 79 5.11 -19.72 4.01
CA LYS A 79 6.08 -20.80 4.25
C LYS A 79 6.56 -20.77 5.69
N GLU A 80 6.90 -21.93 6.27
CA GLU A 80 7.68 -22.04 7.52
C GLU A 80 7.06 -21.40 8.78
N VAL A 81 6.26 -22.15 9.54
CA VAL A 81 5.72 -21.80 10.88
C VAL A 81 5.07 -20.40 11.02
N GLN A 82 4.70 -19.75 9.91
CA GLN A 82 4.17 -18.39 9.91
C GLN A 82 2.78 -18.33 10.54
N LEU A 83 1.90 -19.29 10.27
CA LEU A 83 0.56 -19.30 10.88
C LEU A 83 0.62 -19.39 12.42
N PRO A 84 1.45 -20.27 13.02
CA PRO A 84 1.73 -20.22 14.45
C PRO A 84 2.21 -18.84 14.95
N ILE A 85 3.10 -18.16 14.22
CA ILE A 85 3.60 -16.82 14.58
C ILE A 85 2.47 -15.78 14.50
N MET A 86 1.67 -15.79 13.43
CA MET A 86 0.51 -14.92 13.26
C MET A 86 -0.51 -15.11 14.39
N TRP A 87 -0.82 -16.36 14.73
CA TRP A 87 -1.66 -16.70 15.86
C TRP A 87 -1.10 -16.15 17.18
N ARG A 88 0.21 -16.34 17.40
CA ARG A 88 0.88 -15.83 18.60
C ARG A 88 0.89 -14.31 18.67
N PHE A 89 1.06 -13.63 17.53
CA PHE A 89 0.99 -12.18 17.44
C PHE A 89 -0.40 -11.66 17.85
N ALA A 90 -1.47 -12.30 17.40
CA ALA A 90 -2.83 -11.96 17.79
C ALA A 90 -3.13 -12.20 19.28
N GLN A 91 -2.48 -13.19 19.91
CA GLN A 91 -2.59 -13.42 21.35
C GLN A 91 -1.79 -12.39 22.17
N MET A 92 -0.61 -12.00 21.67
CA MET A 92 0.23 -10.98 22.28
C MET A 92 -0.42 -9.59 22.23
N VAL A 93 -1.08 -9.29 21.12
CA VAL A 93 -1.70 -8.00 20.84
C VAL A 93 -3.18 -8.19 20.60
N SER A 94 -4.00 -8.01 21.63
CA SER A 94 -5.45 -8.22 21.51
C SER A 94 -6.18 -6.96 21.02
N GLU A 95 -5.59 -5.78 21.21
CA GLU A 95 -6.21 -4.50 20.88
C GLU A 95 -5.77 -3.96 19.50
N PRO A 96 -6.71 -3.59 18.61
CA PRO A 96 -6.38 -3.00 17.30
C PRO A 96 -5.49 -1.76 17.39
N ALA A 97 -5.65 -0.95 18.44
CA ALA A 97 -4.87 0.26 18.65
C ALA A 97 -3.38 -0.04 18.89
N ILE A 98 -3.08 -1.11 19.63
CA ILE A 98 -1.71 -1.55 19.90
C ILE A 98 -1.10 -2.19 18.65
N MET A 99 -1.88 -2.97 17.90
CA MET A 99 -1.46 -3.50 16.60
C MET A 99 -1.04 -2.35 15.68
N SER A 100 -1.85 -1.29 15.62
CA SER A 100 -1.59 -0.12 14.78
C SER A 100 -0.29 0.60 15.18
N LYS A 101 -0.03 0.73 16.48
CA LYS A 101 1.26 1.22 17.00
C LYS A 101 2.42 0.31 16.61
N MET A 102 2.30 -1.00 16.82
CA MET A 102 3.37 -1.94 16.46
C MET A 102 3.70 -1.89 14.97
N ALA A 103 2.69 -1.90 14.09
CA ALA A 103 2.85 -1.82 12.64
C ALA A 103 3.47 -0.50 12.15
N SER A 104 3.39 0.57 12.96
CA SER A 104 4.01 1.86 12.66
C SER A 104 5.53 1.82 12.84
N TYR A 105 6.03 1.01 13.79
CA TYR A 105 7.45 1.00 14.17
C TYR A 105 8.19 -0.25 13.69
N PHE A 106 7.53 -1.41 13.69
CA PHE A 106 8.14 -2.70 13.43
C PHE A 106 7.65 -3.27 12.10
N ASP A 107 8.54 -3.95 11.38
CA ASP A 107 8.16 -4.81 10.25
C ASP A 107 7.76 -6.21 10.73
N TRP A 108 7.36 -7.07 9.79
CA TRP A 108 6.96 -8.44 10.12
C TRP A 108 8.09 -9.26 10.75
N ASN A 109 9.34 -9.07 10.34
CA ASN A 109 10.46 -9.84 10.86
C ASN A 109 10.74 -9.49 12.33
N HIS A 110 10.60 -8.22 12.73
CA HIS A 110 10.63 -7.82 14.15
C HIS A 110 9.49 -8.45 14.94
N ILE A 111 8.26 -8.39 14.41
CA ILE A 111 7.08 -8.98 15.07
C ILE A 111 7.26 -10.49 15.24
N ALA A 112 7.79 -11.18 14.23
CA ALA A 112 8.10 -12.60 14.28
C ALA A 112 9.15 -12.93 15.35
N CYS A 113 10.14 -12.06 15.58
CA CYS A 113 11.08 -12.20 16.69
C CYS A 113 10.37 -12.09 18.04
N PHE A 114 9.53 -11.05 18.22
CA PHE A 114 8.79 -10.83 19.47
C PHE A 114 7.82 -11.98 19.79
N ALA A 115 7.17 -12.54 18.77
CA ALA A 115 6.25 -13.67 18.94
C ALA A 115 6.96 -14.95 19.46
N LYS A 116 8.27 -15.10 19.26
CA LYS A 116 9.05 -16.27 19.73
C LYS A 116 9.52 -16.16 21.18
N LEU A 117 9.42 -14.98 21.80
CA LEU A 117 9.84 -14.75 23.19
C LEU A 117 8.99 -15.58 24.14
N GLN A 118 9.56 -15.92 25.31
CA GLN A 118 8.96 -16.95 26.18
C GLN A 118 8.06 -16.37 27.28
N ASN A 119 8.21 -15.08 27.59
CA ASN A 119 7.44 -14.40 28.62
C ASN A 119 7.30 -12.89 28.34
N GLU A 120 6.45 -12.23 29.13
CA GLU A 120 6.16 -10.79 29.01
C GLU A 120 7.39 -9.91 29.31
N GLU A 121 8.24 -10.32 30.27
CA GLU A 121 9.41 -9.53 30.66
C GLU A 121 10.44 -9.45 29.52
N GLU A 122 10.69 -10.58 28.85
CA GLU A 122 11.49 -10.64 27.63
C GLU A 122 10.91 -9.75 26.53
N LEU A 123 9.60 -9.84 26.30
CA LEU A 123 8.91 -9.02 25.30
C LEU A 123 9.15 -7.52 25.54
N PHE A 124 8.93 -7.07 26.77
CA PHE A 124 9.09 -5.66 27.11
C PHE A 124 10.55 -5.22 27.05
N HIS A 125 11.48 -6.07 27.51
CA HIS A 125 12.91 -5.80 27.41
C HIS A 125 13.33 -5.58 25.96
N PHE A 126 12.96 -6.49 25.06
CA PHE A 126 13.39 -6.43 23.67
C PHE A 126 12.67 -5.36 22.85
N ILE A 127 11.42 -5.00 23.18
CA ILE A 127 10.76 -3.83 22.59
C ILE A 127 11.48 -2.53 22.98
N ASP A 128 11.74 -2.32 24.28
CA ASP A 128 12.46 -1.13 24.76
C ASP A 128 13.85 -1.01 24.12
N ARG A 129 14.58 -2.14 24.07
CA ARG A 129 15.91 -2.19 23.46
C ARG A 129 15.88 -1.92 21.96
N SER A 130 14.89 -2.44 21.24
CA SER A 130 14.72 -2.18 19.81
C SER A 130 14.55 -0.68 19.51
N PHE A 131 13.83 0.04 20.36
CA PHE A 131 13.72 1.50 20.25
C PHE A 131 15.01 2.22 20.64
N ARG A 132 15.59 1.86 21.79
CA ARG A 132 16.78 2.51 22.34
C ARG A 132 17.99 2.42 21.42
N ASP A 133 18.21 1.22 20.87
CA ASP A 133 19.39 0.89 20.09
C ASP A 133 19.11 0.87 18.57
N SER A 134 17.86 1.14 18.15
CA SER A 134 17.43 1.11 16.75
C SER A 134 17.78 -0.21 16.04
N LEU A 135 17.53 -1.33 16.73
CA LEU A 135 17.88 -2.65 16.23
C LEU A 135 17.10 -2.98 14.95
N SER A 136 17.81 -3.51 13.95
CA SER A 136 17.17 -4.23 12.84
C SER A 136 16.68 -5.61 13.28
N ALA A 137 15.75 -6.21 12.54
CA ALA A 137 15.21 -7.53 12.85
C ALA A 137 16.30 -8.60 13.00
N GLY A 138 17.30 -8.59 12.12
CA GLY A 138 18.42 -9.53 12.19
C GLY A 138 19.41 -9.26 13.33
N GLN A 139 19.48 -8.03 13.85
CA GLN A 139 20.22 -7.73 15.09
C GLN A 139 19.43 -8.18 16.31
N LEU A 140 18.12 -7.88 16.33
CA LEU A 140 17.21 -8.31 17.38
C LEU A 140 17.21 -9.84 17.52
N GLU A 141 17.10 -10.58 16.42
CA GLU A 141 17.16 -12.05 16.43
C GLU A 141 18.46 -12.57 17.07
N LYS A 142 19.61 -11.99 16.68
CA LYS A 142 20.90 -12.35 17.29
C LYS A 142 20.99 -12.04 18.77
N GLU A 143 20.43 -10.91 19.21
CA GLU A 143 20.44 -10.55 20.62
C GLU A 143 19.54 -11.46 21.46
N ILE A 144 18.38 -11.86 20.93
CA ILE A 144 17.50 -12.86 21.55
C ILE A 144 18.24 -14.20 21.67
N ASP A 145 18.88 -14.66 20.59
CA ASP A 145 19.67 -15.89 20.59
C ASP A 145 20.81 -15.87 21.63
N LEU A 146 21.50 -14.74 21.76
CA LEU A 146 22.56 -14.57 22.77
C LEU A 146 21.99 -14.60 24.19
N PHE A 147 20.88 -13.89 24.43
CA PHE A 147 20.22 -13.86 25.72
C PHE A 147 19.77 -15.26 26.19
N HIS A 148 19.18 -16.05 25.29
CA HIS A 148 18.77 -17.43 25.60
C HIS A 148 19.94 -18.41 25.73
N ARG A 149 21.12 -18.12 25.16
CA ARG A 149 22.33 -18.93 25.34
C ARG A 149 23.02 -18.67 26.68
N ASP A 150 23.07 -17.41 27.12
CA ASP A 150 23.77 -17.00 28.35
C ASP A 150 22.96 -17.28 29.63
N GLY A 151 21.63 -17.31 29.54
CA GLY A 151 20.75 -17.79 30.61
C GLY A 151 20.60 -19.31 30.56
N ASN A 152 21.33 -20.05 31.42
CA ASN A 152 21.28 -21.53 31.57
C ASN A 152 20.02 -22.20 30.99
N ALA A 153 20.17 -22.79 29.81
CA ALA A 153 19.13 -23.54 29.11
C ALA A 153 18.64 -24.75 29.93
N SER A 154 17.60 -24.57 30.74
CA SER A 154 16.74 -25.66 31.20
C SER A 154 15.36 -25.48 30.55
N ASP A 155 14.96 -26.48 29.78
CA ASP A 155 13.75 -26.59 28.96
C ASP A 155 13.71 -25.72 27.70
N GLN A 156 14.51 -26.15 26.71
CA GLN A 156 14.18 -25.90 25.30
C GLN A 156 12.91 -26.66 24.92
N SER A 157 11.74 -26.15 25.30
CA SER A 157 10.56 -26.39 24.49
C SER A 157 10.67 -25.48 23.27
N SER A 158 11.05 -26.03 22.10
CA SER A 158 11.05 -25.33 20.81
C SER A 158 9.65 -24.93 20.31
N GLY A 159 8.68 -24.81 21.23
CA GLY A 159 7.33 -24.36 20.97
C GLY A 159 7.17 -22.87 21.25
N LEU A 160 6.20 -22.24 20.60
CA LEU A 160 5.78 -20.89 20.94
C LEU A 160 5.18 -20.90 22.35
N ALA A 161 5.76 -20.11 23.26
CA ALA A 161 5.27 -20.02 24.63
C ALA A 161 3.88 -19.37 24.68
N THR A 162 3.02 -19.88 25.55
CA THR A 162 1.70 -19.31 25.83
C THR A 162 1.74 -18.47 27.10
N TYR A 163 1.89 -17.15 26.94
CA TYR A 163 1.70 -16.18 28.02
C TYR A 163 0.76 -15.05 27.61
N THR A 164 0.13 -14.44 28.61
CA THR A 164 -0.74 -13.26 28.45
C THR A 164 0.08 -11.99 28.62
N VAL A 165 -0.22 -10.96 27.83
CA VAL A 165 0.45 -9.66 27.88
C VAL A 165 -0.48 -8.59 28.40
N ASP A 166 -0.02 -7.82 29.38
CA ASP A 166 -0.64 -6.59 29.86
C ASP A 166 -0.61 -5.54 28.74
N GLN A 167 -1.76 -5.40 28.07
CA GLN A 167 -1.96 -4.47 26.96
C GLN A 167 -1.68 -3.02 27.36
N LYS A 168 -1.92 -2.65 28.62
CA LYS A 168 -1.68 -1.28 29.09
C LYS A 168 -0.18 -1.00 29.21
N LYS A 169 0.59 -1.95 29.74
CA LYS A 169 2.06 -1.84 29.76
C LYS A 169 2.64 -1.82 28.35
N LEU A 170 2.19 -2.74 27.50
CA LEU A 170 2.63 -2.82 26.11
C LEU A 170 2.35 -1.51 25.35
N SER A 171 1.13 -0.97 25.47
CA SER A 171 0.77 0.32 24.87
C SER A 171 1.61 1.49 25.39
N GLY A 172 2.01 1.45 26.66
CA GLY A 172 2.86 2.48 27.29
C GLY A 172 4.33 2.44 26.85
N LEU A 173 4.82 1.30 26.35
CA LEU A 173 6.16 1.17 25.76
C LEU A 173 6.21 1.66 24.32
N LEU A 174 5.09 1.55 23.60
CA LEU A 174 5.01 1.96 22.20
C LEU A 174 4.74 3.46 22.10
N PRO A 175 5.62 4.22 21.44
CA PRO A 175 5.38 5.65 21.22
C PRO A 175 4.07 5.85 20.46
N GLU A 176 3.41 7.00 20.67
CA GLU A 176 2.29 7.37 19.81
C GLU A 176 2.80 7.48 18.37
N PRO A 177 2.07 6.94 17.37
CA PRO A 177 2.48 7.04 15.98
C PRO A 177 2.66 8.52 15.62
N THR A 178 3.90 8.97 15.46
CA THR A 178 4.12 10.31 14.92
C THR A 178 3.67 10.30 13.47
N THR A 179 2.94 11.33 13.04
CA THR A 179 2.38 11.46 11.68
C THR A 179 3.41 11.39 10.55
N ALA A 180 4.70 11.44 10.88
CA ALA A 180 5.76 11.10 9.96
C ALA A 180 5.96 9.58 9.97
N LEU A 181 5.29 8.87 9.05
CA LEU A 181 5.86 7.65 8.47
C LEU A 181 7.33 7.97 8.19
N THR A 182 8.23 7.23 8.83
CA THR A 182 9.65 7.57 8.94
C THR A 182 10.22 8.02 7.59
N ASN A 183 10.81 9.23 7.54
CA ASN A 183 11.35 9.87 6.33
C ASN A 183 12.43 9.08 5.56
N LYS A 184 12.78 7.87 6.03
CA LYS A 184 13.66 6.94 5.34
C LYS A 184 12.87 5.70 4.97
N VAL A 185 12.81 5.45 3.67
CA VAL A 185 12.31 4.20 3.14
C VAL A 185 13.36 3.12 3.49
N PRO A 186 13.03 2.06 4.25
CA PRO A 186 14.01 1.06 4.66
C PRO A 186 14.55 0.31 3.44
N LYS A 187 15.88 0.23 3.26
CA LYS A 187 16.51 -0.41 2.08
C LYS A 187 16.00 -1.83 1.81
N ASP A 188 15.60 -2.53 2.87
CA ASP A 188 14.86 -3.78 2.80
C ASP A 188 13.35 -3.46 2.91
N SER A 189 12.62 -3.56 1.80
CA SER A 189 11.19 -3.24 1.71
C SER A 189 10.39 -4.34 1.02
N LEU A 190 9.07 -4.25 1.10
CA LEU A 190 8.14 -5.14 0.39
C LEU A 190 8.24 -5.07 -1.14
N TYR A 191 8.97 -4.10 -1.72
CA TYR A 191 9.05 -3.91 -3.17
C TYR A 191 10.46 -4.09 -3.76
N THR A 192 11.49 -4.02 -2.93
CA THR A 192 12.90 -4.03 -3.38
C THR A 192 13.82 -4.88 -2.51
N GLY A 193 13.32 -5.40 -1.40
CA GLY A 193 14.08 -6.14 -0.40
C GLY A 193 13.91 -7.66 -0.45
N SER A 194 14.32 -8.31 0.64
CA SER A 194 14.28 -9.76 0.83
C SER A 194 12.85 -10.32 0.78
N LEU A 195 11.88 -9.54 1.27
CA LEU A 195 10.46 -9.91 1.24
C LEU A 195 9.77 -9.60 -0.09
N ALA A 196 10.40 -8.87 -1.01
CA ALA A 196 9.75 -8.44 -2.24
C ALA A 196 9.26 -9.58 -3.14
N PRO A 197 10.02 -10.67 -3.36
CA PRO A 197 9.52 -11.81 -4.12
C PRO A 197 8.29 -12.46 -3.47
N ALA A 198 8.35 -12.73 -2.15
CA ALA A 198 7.25 -13.34 -1.42
C ALA A 198 6.01 -12.43 -1.36
N PHE A 199 6.21 -11.11 -1.28
CA PHE A 199 5.12 -10.14 -1.34
C PHE A 199 4.52 -10.04 -2.75
N ALA A 200 5.31 -10.13 -3.82
CA ALA A 200 4.79 -10.18 -5.19
C ALA A 200 3.97 -11.46 -5.44
N GLU A 201 4.44 -12.62 -4.97
CA GLU A 201 3.72 -13.91 -5.05
C GLU A 201 2.30 -13.84 -4.46
N LEU A 202 2.09 -13.02 -3.40
CA LEU A 202 0.77 -12.79 -2.80
C LEU A 202 -0.25 -12.20 -3.78
N PHE A 203 0.20 -11.49 -4.81
CA PHE A 203 -0.67 -10.81 -5.78
C PHE A 203 -0.81 -11.57 -7.09
N GLU A 204 -0.01 -12.60 -7.34
CA GLU A 204 -0.10 -13.41 -8.56
C GLU A 204 -1.51 -14.00 -8.73
N SER A 205 -2.11 -13.77 -9.89
CA SER A 205 -3.46 -14.26 -10.19
C SER A 205 -3.41 -15.76 -10.47
N ASN A 206 -4.27 -16.54 -9.80
CA ASN A 206 -4.41 -17.97 -10.05
C ASN A 206 -5.88 -18.33 -10.32
N PRO A 207 -6.30 -18.30 -11.60
CA PRO A 207 -7.71 -18.39 -12.00
C PRO A 207 -8.43 -19.63 -11.50
N GLU A 208 -7.75 -20.77 -11.44
CA GLU A 208 -8.34 -22.04 -10.96
C GLU A 208 -8.74 -21.97 -9.47
N PHE A 209 -8.06 -21.13 -8.68
CA PHE A 209 -8.31 -21.02 -7.24
C PHE A 209 -9.22 -19.85 -6.87
N ASP A 210 -9.27 -18.78 -7.66
CA ASP A 210 -10.20 -17.67 -7.46
C ASP A 210 -11.66 -18.18 -7.57
N HIS A 211 -11.92 -19.19 -8.42
CA HIS A 211 -13.20 -19.88 -8.51
C HIS A 211 -13.50 -20.78 -7.29
N LEU A 212 -12.49 -21.32 -6.62
CA LEU A 212 -12.65 -22.21 -5.45
C LEU A 212 -12.98 -21.45 -4.17
N VAL A 213 -12.70 -20.13 -4.10
CA VAL A 213 -13.22 -19.27 -3.02
C VAL A 213 -14.75 -19.18 -3.07
N ALA A 214 -15.40 -19.57 -4.17
CA ALA A 214 -16.87 -19.62 -4.27
C ALA A 214 -17.49 -20.97 -3.86
N GLN A 215 -16.70 -22.01 -3.59
CA GLN A 215 -17.21 -23.35 -3.21
C GLN A 215 -16.90 -23.68 -1.74
N GLU A 216 -17.91 -24.19 -1.03
CA GLU A 216 -18.03 -24.18 0.44
C GLU A 216 -17.30 -25.30 1.23
N GLU A 217 -16.43 -26.12 0.63
CA GLU A 217 -16.02 -27.40 1.26
C GLU A 217 -14.55 -27.54 1.68
N ILE A 218 -13.92 -26.49 2.21
CA ILE A 218 -12.67 -26.63 3.00
C ILE A 218 -12.83 -25.81 4.28
N SER A 219 -12.47 -26.37 5.44
CA SER A 219 -12.66 -25.86 6.82
C SER A 219 -12.98 -24.36 6.92
N SER A 220 -14.00 -23.98 7.72
CA SER A 220 -14.43 -22.58 7.85
C SER A 220 -13.29 -21.60 8.15
N LEU A 221 -12.21 -22.05 8.79
CA LEU A 221 -10.97 -21.29 8.99
C LEU A 221 -10.18 -21.02 7.70
N SER A 222 -9.87 -22.04 6.88
CA SER A 222 -9.17 -21.83 5.60
C SER A 222 -9.96 -20.90 4.68
N TYR A 223 -11.28 -21.07 4.63
CA TYR A 223 -12.17 -20.16 3.90
C TYR A 223 -12.07 -18.71 4.43
N ALA A 224 -12.17 -18.51 5.75
CA ALA A 224 -12.07 -17.19 6.36
C ALA A 224 -10.73 -16.51 6.06
N ILE A 225 -9.61 -17.24 6.17
CA ILE A 225 -8.27 -16.72 5.88
C ILE A 225 -8.14 -16.34 4.40
N ARG A 226 -8.61 -17.20 3.48
CA ARG A 226 -8.59 -16.90 2.04
C ARG A 226 -9.39 -15.62 1.71
N ARG A 227 -10.54 -15.42 2.36
CA ARG A 227 -11.31 -14.18 2.20
C ARG A 227 -10.58 -12.94 2.73
N LEU A 228 -9.87 -13.04 3.85
CA LEU A 228 -9.04 -11.94 4.36
C LEU A 228 -7.92 -11.59 3.37
N ILE A 229 -7.22 -12.59 2.85
CA ILE A 229 -6.16 -12.41 1.86
C ILE A 229 -6.72 -11.79 0.58
N GLN A 230 -7.85 -12.30 0.07
CA GLN A 230 -8.45 -11.77 -1.15
C GLN A 230 -8.89 -10.31 -0.99
N LYS A 231 -9.54 -9.98 0.13
CA LYS A 231 -9.91 -8.60 0.46
C LYS A 231 -8.69 -7.69 0.58
N PHE A 232 -7.61 -8.19 1.17
CA PHE A 232 -6.35 -7.47 1.25
C PHE A 232 -5.80 -7.22 -0.17
N ARG A 233 -5.67 -8.24 -1.01
CA ARG A 233 -5.15 -8.12 -2.38
C ARG A 233 -5.91 -7.06 -3.18
N SER A 234 -7.24 -7.16 -3.24
CA SER A 234 -8.07 -6.25 -4.02
C SER A 234 -8.01 -4.82 -3.49
N SER A 235 -8.16 -4.63 -2.17
CA SER A 235 -8.10 -3.30 -1.56
C SER A 235 -6.71 -2.68 -1.66
N HIS A 236 -5.66 -3.47 -1.47
CA HIS A 236 -4.28 -3.00 -1.50
C HIS A 236 -3.90 -2.52 -2.90
N SER A 237 -4.09 -3.37 -3.92
CA SER A 237 -3.77 -3.00 -5.30
C SER A 237 -4.54 -1.76 -5.77
N THR A 238 -5.84 -1.68 -5.45
CA THR A 238 -6.69 -0.52 -5.78
C THR A 238 -6.17 0.77 -5.14
N ARG A 239 -5.78 0.73 -3.86
CA ARG A 239 -5.24 1.89 -3.14
C ARG A 239 -3.89 2.33 -3.68
N ILE A 240 -2.98 1.39 -3.91
CA ILE A 240 -1.65 1.71 -4.45
C ILE A 240 -1.74 2.29 -5.86
N ASN A 241 -2.58 1.68 -6.71
CA ASN A 241 -2.85 2.22 -8.04
C ASN A 241 -3.46 3.63 -7.99
N GLY A 242 -4.46 3.84 -7.13
CA GLY A 242 -5.06 5.16 -6.93
C GLY A 242 -4.04 6.21 -6.53
N ARG A 243 -3.14 5.89 -5.60
CA ARG A 243 -2.04 6.76 -5.19
C ARG A 243 -1.07 7.06 -6.33
N LEU A 244 -0.77 6.07 -7.16
CA LEU A 244 0.08 6.22 -8.34
C LEU A 244 -0.56 7.19 -9.36
N ASN A 245 -1.83 7.00 -9.67
CA ASN A 245 -2.54 7.87 -10.61
C ASN A 245 -2.74 9.29 -10.04
N LEU A 246 -2.95 9.42 -8.73
CA LEU A 246 -3.07 10.74 -8.09
C LEU A 246 -1.73 11.50 -8.06
N ILE A 247 -0.59 10.83 -7.96
CA ILE A 247 0.69 11.52 -8.12
C ILE A 247 0.89 12.00 -9.55
N PHE A 248 0.45 11.22 -10.54
CA PHE A 248 0.47 11.65 -11.95
C PHE A 248 -0.41 12.87 -12.20
N LEU A 249 -1.57 12.95 -11.54
CA LEU A 249 -2.42 14.15 -11.54
C LEU A 249 -1.69 15.37 -10.96
N GLU A 250 -1.00 15.21 -9.83
CA GLU A 250 -0.24 16.29 -9.19
C GLU A 250 0.96 16.74 -10.04
N LEU A 251 1.71 15.81 -10.62
CA LEU A 251 2.79 16.11 -11.56
C LEU A 251 2.26 16.87 -12.78
N GLY A 252 1.10 16.47 -13.31
CA GLY A 252 0.42 17.18 -14.40
C GLY A 252 0.16 18.65 -14.09
N ARG A 253 -0.28 18.94 -12.85
CA ARG A 253 -0.44 20.32 -12.35
C ARG A 253 0.88 21.08 -12.32
N ILE A 254 1.90 20.52 -11.68
CA ILE A 254 3.21 21.18 -11.55
C ILE A 254 3.80 21.49 -12.94
N ILE A 255 3.69 20.55 -13.88
CA ILE A 255 4.19 20.72 -15.25
C ILE A 255 3.38 21.77 -16.00
N SER A 256 2.05 21.74 -15.91
CA SER A 256 1.17 22.73 -16.55
C SER A 256 1.44 24.15 -16.05
N ASP A 257 1.57 24.32 -14.72
CA ASP A 257 1.91 25.59 -14.07
C ASP A 257 3.26 26.13 -14.59
N LYS A 258 4.26 25.25 -14.78
CA LYS A 258 5.58 25.62 -15.29
C LYS A 258 5.52 26.06 -16.76
N ILE A 259 4.77 25.34 -17.59
CA ILE A 259 4.63 25.68 -19.02
C ILE A 259 3.88 27.01 -19.16
N ALA A 260 2.79 27.20 -18.41
CA ALA A 260 2.01 28.44 -18.42
C ALA A 260 2.81 29.64 -17.92
N GLY A 261 3.55 29.49 -16.82
CA GLY A 261 4.40 30.55 -16.26
C GLY A 261 5.52 31.00 -17.20
N ASN A 262 6.00 30.11 -18.08
CA ASN A 262 7.04 30.42 -19.06
C ASN A 262 6.50 31.11 -20.33
N LYS A 263 5.22 30.91 -20.71
CA LYS A 263 4.61 31.65 -21.85
C LYS A 263 4.63 33.17 -21.65
N ASN A 264 4.70 33.62 -20.40
CA ASN A 264 4.73 35.05 -20.01
C ASN A 264 6.13 35.64 -19.90
N ARG A 265 7.20 34.87 -20.17
CA ARG A 265 8.59 35.35 -20.14
C ARG A 265 9.18 35.20 -21.55
N ALA A 266 9.85 36.24 -22.05
CA ALA A 266 10.46 36.26 -23.39
C ALA A 266 11.61 35.23 -23.60
N GLY A 267 11.92 34.40 -22.60
CA GLY A 267 12.84 33.28 -22.70
C GLY A 267 12.05 31.97 -22.82
N GLY A 268 12.21 31.28 -23.95
CA GLY A 268 11.46 30.08 -24.32
C GLY A 268 11.27 29.09 -23.16
N GLY A 269 10.01 28.78 -22.87
CA GLY A 269 9.65 27.78 -21.89
C GLY A 269 10.16 26.39 -22.25
N MET A 270 10.29 25.53 -21.25
CA MET A 270 10.63 24.12 -21.50
C MET A 270 9.55 23.46 -22.35
N THR A 271 9.97 22.76 -23.41
CA THR A 271 9.09 21.90 -24.19
C THR A 271 8.85 20.58 -23.46
N LEU A 272 7.80 19.85 -23.85
CA LEU A 272 7.53 18.51 -23.30
C LEU A 272 8.73 17.57 -23.48
N ASP A 273 9.38 17.60 -24.64
CA ASP A 273 10.61 16.84 -24.92
C ASP A 273 11.73 17.16 -23.92
N GLN A 274 11.91 18.43 -23.59
CA GLN A 274 12.94 18.85 -22.64
C GLN A 274 12.62 18.38 -21.22
N ILE A 275 11.34 18.40 -20.81
CA ILE A 275 10.90 17.90 -19.50
C ILE A 275 11.05 16.37 -19.44
N SER A 276 10.63 15.67 -20.48
CA SER A 276 10.78 14.23 -20.65
C SER A 276 12.23 13.79 -20.57
N ALA A 277 13.12 14.42 -21.34
CA ALA A 277 14.55 14.13 -21.32
C ALA A 277 15.17 14.39 -19.95
N LEU A 278 14.82 15.51 -19.31
CA LEU A 278 15.30 15.89 -17.98
C LEU A 278 14.86 14.89 -16.91
N LEU A 279 13.60 14.44 -16.93
CA LEU A 279 13.10 13.45 -15.98
C LEU A 279 13.71 12.07 -16.22
N ARG A 280 13.88 11.66 -17.48
CA ARG A 280 14.52 10.39 -17.84
C ARG A 280 16.01 10.33 -17.48
N GLU A 281 16.71 11.46 -17.52
CA GLU A 281 18.08 11.57 -17.03
C GLU A 281 18.18 11.28 -15.51
N ASN A 282 17.15 11.63 -14.74
CA ASN A 282 17.11 11.46 -13.29
C ASN A 282 16.37 10.18 -12.83
N TYR A 283 15.47 9.66 -13.66
CA TYR A 283 14.62 8.49 -13.42
C TYR A 283 14.39 7.75 -14.74
N ASP A 284 15.09 6.63 -14.93
CA ASP A 284 14.93 5.77 -16.12
C ASP A 284 13.63 4.97 -16.03
N SER A 285 12.50 5.63 -16.32
CA SER A 285 11.16 5.05 -16.25
C SER A 285 10.28 5.42 -17.44
N PRO A 286 9.49 4.47 -17.98
CA PRO A 286 8.49 4.75 -19.01
C PRO A 286 7.47 5.81 -18.59
N VAL A 287 7.26 6.03 -17.29
CA VAL A 287 6.36 7.04 -16.73
C VAL A 287 6.68 8.46 -17.17
N PHE A 288 7.94 8.71 -17.53
CA PHE A 288 8.41 10.00 -18.01
C PHE A 288 8.59 10.03 -19.53
N SER A 289 7.79 9.24 -20.27
CA SER A 289 7.65 9.42 -21.71
C SER A 289 6.90 10.72 -22.03
N GLU A 290 7.11 11.25 -23.24
CA GLU A 290 6.36 12.43 -23.70
C GLU A 290 4.84 12.18 -23.68
N ARG A 291 4.40 10.99 -24.14
CA ARG A 291 3.00 10.55 -24.08
C ARG A 291 2.46 10.55 -22.64
N SER A 292 3.22 9.97 -21.71
CA SER A 292 2.80 9.89 -20.31
C SER A 292 2.73 11.28 -19.67
N ILE A 293 3.71 12.15 -19.91
CA ILE A 293 3.71 13.53 -19.40
C ILE A 293 2.55 14.34 -20.00
N ALA A 294 2.29 14.22 -21.30
CA ALA A 294 1.13 14.84 -21.94
C ALA A 294 -0.18 14.34 -21.31
N GLY A 295 -0.27 13.03 -21.02
CA GLY A 295 -1.37 12.43 -20.29
C GLY A 295 -1.54 12.98 -18.88
N MET A 296 -0.46 13.18 -18.12
CA MET A 296 -0.51 13.81 -16.79
C MET A 296 -1.12 15.22 -16.84
N ILE A 297 -0.66 16.04 -17.79
CA ILE A 297 -1.19 17.40 -18.01
C ILE A 297 -2.68 17.33 -18.36
N LEU A 298 -3.05 16.47 -19.31
CA LEU A 298 -4.43 16.33 -19.76
C LEU A 298 -5.34 15.80 -18.64
N PHE A 299 -4.84 14.89 -17.79
CA PHE A 299 -5.56 14.40 -16.63
C PHE A 299 -5.82 15.53 -15.65
N HIS A 300 -4.84 16.39 -15.40
CA HIS A 300 -5.05 17.59 -14.59
C HIS A 300 -6.09 18.53 -15.19
N GLU A 301 -5.97 18.86 -16.48
CA GLU A 301 -6.87 19.78 -17.18
C GLU A 301 -8.33 19.30 -17.20
N LYS A 302 -8.55 17.99 -17.30
CA LYS A 302 -9.89 17.38 -17.30
C LYS A 302 -10.46 17.12 -15.89
N SER A 303 -9.65 17.25 -14.84
CA SER A 303 -10.03 16.94 -13.45
C SER A 303 -10.62 18.14 -12.71
N ASN A 304 -11.67 18.75 -13.27
CA ASN A 304 -12.38 19.87 -12.63
C ASN A 304 -13.09 19.45 -11.33
N ASP A 305 -13.57 18.19 -11.28
CA ASP A 305 -14.14 17.58 -10.09
C ASP A 305 -13.12 16.63 -9.46
N ARG A 306 -12.56 17.05 -8.31
CA ARG A 306 -11.55 16.26 -7.57
C ARG A 306 -12.08 14.91 -7.09
N ASN A 307 -13.36 14.80 -6.76
CA ASN A 307 -13.93 13.53 -6.29
C ASN A 307 -14.06 12.53 -7.44
N LYS A 308 -14.50 12.99 -8.63
CA LYS A 308 -14.55 12.14 -9.83
C LYS A 308 -13.15 11.71 -10.26
N ALA A 309 -12.20 12.65 -10.29
CA ALA A 309 -10.81 12.36 -10.63
C ALA A 309 -10.19 11.33 -9.68
N ALA A 310 -10.45 11.46 -8.37
CA ALA A 310 -9.99 10.50 -7.38
C ALA A 310 -10.64 9.12 -7.56
N ARG A 311 -11.94 9.04 -7.88
CA ARG A 311 -12.61 7.76 -8.21
C ARG A 311 -11.98 7.09 -9.44
N ILE A 312 -11.87 7.82 -10.54
CA ILE A 312 -11.24 7.32 -11.78
C ILE A 312 -9.83 6.80 -11.49
N ALA A 313 -9.02 7.57 -10.76
CA ALA A 313 -7.65 7.21 -10.42
C ALA A 313 -7.54 5.85 -9.71
N HIS A 314 -8.51 5.48 -8.87
CA HIS A 314 -8.49 4.19 -8.18
C HIS A 314 -9.05 3.03 -9.01
N LEU A 315 -9.94 3.31 -9.96
CA LEU A 315 -10.69 2.27 -10.69
C LEU A 315 -9.90 1.64 -11.84
N VAL A 316 -9.02 2.41 -12.49
CA VAL A 316 -8.30 1.97 -13.69
C VAL A 316 -6.81 2.14 -13.52
N ASP A 317 -6.02 1.32 -14.22
CA ASP A 317 -4.58 1.53 -14.28
C ASP A 317 -4.23 2.75 -15.15
N TRP A 318 -2.94 3.09 -15.24
CA TRP A 318 -2.50 4.27 -15.96
C TRP A 318 -2.69 4.17 -17.49
N GLU A 319 -2.54 2.98 -18.11
CA GLU A 319 -2.75 2.83 -19.55
C GLU A 319 -4.23 3.01 -19.91
N ASP A 320 -5.10 2.38 -19.13
CA ASP A 320 -6.55 2.54 -19.26
C ASP A 320 -6.94 4.00 -19.04
N LEU A 321 -6.37 4.67 -18.02
CA LEU A 321 -6.61 6.09 -17.77
C LEU A 321 -6.18 6.95 -18.97
N LEU A 322 -5.00 6.72 -19.56
CA LEU A 322 -4.53 7.42 -20.76
C LEU A 322 -5.52 7.27 -21.94
N ALA A 323 -6.15 6.11 -22.08
CA ALA A 323 -7.17 5.91 -23.09
C ALA A 323 -8.47 6.67 -22.77
N LEU A 324 -8.90 6.66 -21.50
CA LEU A 324 -10.08 7.42 -21.05
C LEU A 324 -9.91 8.92 -21.21
N LEU A 325 -8.68 9.45 -21.15
CA LEU A 325 -8.42 10.87 -21.40
C LEU A 325 -8.77 11.34 -22.81
N GLN A 326 -9.05 10.44 -23.76
CA GLN A 326 -9.58 10.83 -25.07
C GLN A 326 -11.06 11.25 -25.00
N LEU A 327 -11.80 10.85 -23.97
CA LEU A 327 -13.21 11.20 -23.77
C LEU A 327 -13.36 12.68 -23.40
N HIS A 328 -14.38 13.35 -23.92
CA HIS A 328 -14.57 14.78 -23.72
C HIS A 328 -15.08 15.14 -22.32
N ASP A 329 -15.88 14.27 -21.70
CA ASP A 329 -16.54 14.52 -20.43
C ASP A 329 -16.00 13.65 -19.29
N SER A 330 -15.83 14.27 -18.11
CA SER A 330 -15.37 13.64 -16.88
C SER A 330 -16.38 12.62 -16.33
N GLU A 331 -17.68 12.77 -16.62
CA GLU A 331 -18.69 11.79 -16.24
C GLU A 331 -18.57 10.52 -17.07
N ASP A 332 -18.40 10.67 -18.39
CA ASP A 332 -18.14 9.55 -19.30
C ASP A 332 -16.88 8.80 -18.89
N MET A 333 -15.80 9.52 -18.56
CA MET A 333 -14.58 8.90 -18.02
C MET A 333 -14.86 8.03 -16.78
N LEU A 334 -15.70 8.51 -15.85
CA LEU A 334 -16.04 7.74 -14.64
C LEU A 334 -16.91 6.51 -14.94
N ILE A 335 -17.86 6.62 -15.86
CA ILE A 335 -18.68 5.49 -16.30
C ILE A 335 -17.81 4.40 -16.93
N TYR A 336 -16.96 4.78 -17.88
CA TYR A 336 -16.06 3.84 -18.53
C TYR A 336 -15.06 3.24 -17.54
N ALA A 337 -14.52 4.03 -16.61
CA ALA A 337 -13.64 3.53 -15.56
C ALA A 337 -14.33 2.46 -14.69
N ARG A 338 -15.60 2.66 -14.31
CA ARG A 338 -16.38 1.67 -13.56
C ARG A 338 -16.57 0.38 -14.36
N LEU A 339 -16.87 0.49 -15.65
CA LEU A 339 -17.11 -0.68 -16.49
C LEU A 339 -15.83 -1.49 -16.76
N LEU A 340 -14.70 -0.80 -16.97
CA LEU A 340 -13.37 -1.41 -17.06
C LEU A 340 -13.01 -2.14 -15.75
N ALA A 341 -13.20 -1.47 -14.61
CA ALA A 341 -12.94 -2.07 -13.28
C ALA A 341 -13.81 -3.31 -13.02
N GLN A 342 -15.03 -3.36 -13.55
CA GLN A 342 -15.92 -4.52 -13.46
C GLN A 342 -15.59 -5.63 -14.48
N LYS A 343 -14.56 -5.46 -15.32
CA LYS A 343 -14.22 -6.35 -16.45
C LYS A 343 -15.39 -6.62 -17.39
N LYS A 344 -16.33 -5.68 -17.49
CA LYS A 344 -17.44 -5.77 -18.44
C LYS A 344 -17.02 -5.36 -19.86
N LEU A 345 -15.84 -4.76 -20.00
CA LEU A 345 -15.31 -4.20 -21.24
C LEU A 345 -13.78 -4.22 -21.26
N THR A 346 -13.24 -4.14 -22.46
CA THR A 346 -11.88 -3.70 -22.77
C THR A 346 -11.92 -2.28 -23.32
N VAL A 347 -10.76 -1.60 -23.33
CA VAL A 347 -10.60 -0.21 -23.79
C VAL A 347 -11.10 0.02 -25.24
N SER A 348 -11.21 -1.04 -26.04
CA SER A 348 -11.63 -0.98 -27.45
C SER A 348 -13.11 -1.31 -27.68
N ASP A 349 -13.84 -1.72 -26.65
CA ASP A 349 -15.22 -2.17 -26.80
C ASP A 349 -16.19 -0.99 -26.93
N HIS A 350 -17.08 -1.09 -27.92
CA HIS A 350 -18.21 -0.15 -28.04
C HIS A 350 -19.28 -0.49 -27.00
N ILE A 351 -19.71 0.52 -26.25
CA ILE A 351 -20.73 0.36 -25.21
C ILE A 351 -22.09 0.72 -25.79
N PRO A 352 -23.10 -0.16 -25.71
CA PRO A 352 -24.47 0.20 -26.08
C PRO A 352 -24.99 1.37 -25.24
N ASP A 353 -25.69 2.32 -25.86
CA ASP A 353 -26.26 3.50 -25.19
C ASP A 353 -27.11 3.14 -23.97
N SER A 354 -27.81 2.00 -24.01
CA SER A 354 -28.62 1.51 -22.88
C SER A 354 -27.79 1.23 -21.63
N VAL A 355 -26.57 0.70 -21.79
CA VAL A 355 -25.66 0.40 -20.67
C VAL A 355 -25.09 1.70 -20.08
N LEU A 356 -24.77 2.68 -20.95
CA LEU A 356 -24.34 4.00 -20.51
C LEU A 356 -25.42 4.69 -19.67
N GLU A 357 -26.68 4.64 -20.09
CA GLU A 357 -27.80 5.22 -19.35
C GLU A 357 -28.05 4.53 -18.01
N ASP A 358 -27.91 3.21 -17.94
CA ASP A 358 -28.05 2.47 -16.68
C ASP A 358 -26.93 2.84 -15.68
N GLU A 359 -25.68 2.96 -16.14
CA GLU A 359 -24.57 3.41 -15.29
C GLU A 359 -24.71 4.88 -14.87
N ARG A 360 -25.21 5.78 -15.74
CA ARG A 360 -25.52 7.17 -15.37
C ARG A 360 -26.54 7.21 -14.22
N ARG A 361 -27.62 6.43 -14.32
CA ARG A 361 -28.63 6.33 -13.25
C ARG A 361 -28.03 5.82 -11.96
N LEU A 362 -27.16 4.81 -12.04
CA LEU A 362 -26.48 4.27 -10.87
C LEU A 362 -25.53 5.31 -10.25
N LEU A 363 -24.79 6.08 -11.04
CA LEU A 363 -23.95 7.18 -10.54
C LEU A 363 -24.76 8.24 -9.80
N LEU A 364 -25.93 8.63 -10.31
CA LEU A 364 -26.81 9.59 -9.62
C LEU A 364 -27.26 9.08 -8.24
N GLN A 365 -27.46 7.76 -8.11
CA GLN A 365 -27.86 7.13 -6.83
C GLN A 365 -26.69 6.87 -5.88
N THR A 366 -25.47 6.78 -6.41
CA THR A 366 -24.27 6.34 -5.67
C THR A 366 -23.25 7.42 -5.42
N THR A 367 -23.35 8.57 -6.09
CA THR A 367 -22.51 9.73 -5.82
C THR A 367 -22.77 10.20 -4.39
N PRO A 368 -21.76 10.17 -3.51
CA PRO A 368 -21.93 10.67 -2.15
C PRO A 368 -22.33 12.15 -2.24
N VAL A 369 -23.44 12.53 -1.59
CA VAL A 369 -23.67 13.95 -1.25
C VAL A 369 -22.46 14.35 -0.43
N ASN A 370 -21.67 15.31 -0.94
CA ASN A 370 -20.43 15.84 -0.38
C ASN A 370 -20.50 15.98 1.15
N LYS A 371 -20.21 14.90 1.85
CA LYS A 371 -19.95 14.85 3.28
C LYS A 371 -18.51 14.41 3.34
N GLN A 372 -17.62 15.38 3.49
CA GLN A 372 -16.32 15.09 4.07
C GLN A 372 -16.59 14.25 5.33
N PRO A 373 -16.06 13.03 5.45
CA PRO A 373 -16.18 12.30 6.69
C PRO A 373 -15.39 13.07 7.75
N GLU A 374 -16.07 13.91 8.53
CA GLU A 374 -15.53 14.46 9.77
C GLU A 374 -15.52 13.32 10.81
N VAL A 375 -14.41 12.59 10.89
CA VAL A 375 -14.14 11.78 12.07
C VAL A 375 -13.58 12.71 13.12
N SER A 376 -14.47 13.28 13.95
CA SER A 376 -14.06 13.98 15.16
C SER A 376 -13.67 12.95 16.23
N VAL A 377 -12.37 12.77 16.46
CA VAL A 377 -11.88 12.08 17.66
C VAL A 377 -11.99 13.06 18.85
N PRO A 378 -12.62 12.69 19.98
CA PRO A 378 -12.73 13.59 21.12
C PRO A 378 -11.34 13.94 21.68
N LYS A 379 -11.16 15.24 21.94
CA LYS A 379 -9.90 15.89 22.34
C LYS A 379 -9.32 15.34 23.66
N THR A 380 -8.02 15.04 23.63
CA THR A 380 -7.14 15.25 24.79
C THR A 380 -5.74 15.69 24.33
N ARG A 381 -5.47 16.99 24.51
CA ARG A 381 -4.19 17.74 24.50
C ARG A 381 -3.16 17.49 23.38
N ASN A 382 -3.06 18.52 22.52
CA ASN A 382 -1.90 19.02 21.78
C ASN A 382 -1.16 18.04 20.85
N SER A 383 -1.84 17.58 19.81
CA SER A 383 -1.43 17.64 18.40
C SER A 383 -2.62 17.14 17.56
N GLU A 384 -3.16 17.98 16.67
CA GLU A 384 -4.24 17.57 15.77
C GLU A 384 -3.64 16.65 14.70
N VAL A 385 -3.83 15.33 14.82
CA VAL A 385 -3.51 14.40 13.73
C VAL A 385 -4.64 14.47 12.72
N ARG A 386 -4.46 15.25 11.66
CA ARG A 386 -5.28 15.16 10.44
C ARG A 386 -4.57 14.28 9.43
N ILE A 387 -4.85 12.97 9.47
CA ILE A 387 -4.71 12.15 8.27
C ILE A 387 -5.92 12.52 7.40
N THR A 388 -5.74 13.50 6.52
CA THR A 388 -6.75 13.82 5.51
C THR A 388 -6.65 12.80 4.37
N GLU A 389 -6.85 11.52 4.68
CA GLU A 389 -7.17 10.56 3.63
C GLU A 389 -8.62 10.86 3.24
N THR A 390 -8.79 11.47 2.07
CA THR A 390 -10.10 11.51 1.44
C THR A 390 -10.39 10.08 1.02
N PHE A 391 -11.00 9.29 1.91
CA PHE A 391 -11.43 7.94 1.57
C PHE A 391 -12.43 8.07 0.44
N VAL A 392 -12.00 7.69 -0.76
CA VAL A 392 -12.90 7.51 -1.88
C VAL A 392 -13.67 6.23 -1.56
N ALA A 393 -14.95 6.36 -1.21
CA ALA A 393 -15.82 5.20 -1.01
C ALA A 393 -16.06 4.53 -2.36
N LEU A 394 -15.24 3.51 -2.66
CA LEU A 394 -15.31 2.73 -3.90
C LEU A 394 -16.23 1.52 -3.78
N ASP A 395 -16.81 1.28 -2.60
CA ASP A 395 -17.65 0.12 -2.27
C ASP A 395 -18.85 -0.01 -3.23
N ARG A 396 -19.25 1.09 -3.89
CA ARG A 396 -20.35 1.14 -4.87
C ARG A 396 -19.87 1.15 -6.33
N ASP A 397 -18.57 1.29 -6.54
CA ASP A 397 -17.91 1.29 -7.86
C ASP A 397 -17.31 -0.09 -8.18
N ILE A 398 -16.82 -0.80 -7.15
CA ILE A 398 -16.22 -2.13 -7.25
C ILE A 398 -17.28 -3.15 -6.82
N LEU A 399 -18.01 -3.70 -7.79
CA LEU A 399 -19.02 -4.75 -7.56
C LEU A 399 -18.45 -6.17 -7.64
N ASN A 400 -17.16 -6.32 -7.95
CA ASN A 400 -16.50 -7.62 -8.05
C ASN A 400 -15.35 -7.73 -7.05
N ASP A 401 -15.64 -8.27 -5.86
CA ASP A 401 -14.65 -8.56 -4.80
C ASP A 401 -13.52 -9.52 -5.26
N GLY A 402 -13.73 -10.24 -6.37
CA GLY A 402 -12.75 -11.12 -6.98
C GLY A 402 -11.73 -10.42 -7.87
N PHE A 403 -11.95 -9.16 -8.26
CA PHE A 403 -10.99 -8.44 -9.08
C PHE A 403 -9.80 -7.95 -8.24
N VAL A 404 -8.60 -8.38 -8.65
CA VAL A 404 -7.34 -7.86 -8.14
C VAL A 404 -6.63 -7.20 -9.32
N MET A 405 -6.35 -5.91 -9.19
CA MET A 405 -5.48 -5.21 -10.13
C MET A 405 -4.05 -5.70 -9.95
N ASP A 406 -3.41 -6.12 -11.05
CA ASP A 406 -2.02 -6.57 -11.03
C ASP A 406 -1.07 -5.37 -11.00
N ILE A 407 -0.79 -4.89 -9.79
CA ILE A 407 0.12 -3.75 -9.58
C ILE A 407 1.58 -4.11 -9.89
N PHE A 408 1.95 -5.39 -9.80
CA PHE A 408 3.30 -5.86 -10.08
C PHE A 408 3.53 -6.12 -11.57
N GLY A 409 2.48 -6.38 -12.34
CA GLY A 409 2.48 -6.36 -13.80
C GLY A 409 2.49 -4.95 -14.40
N ASN A 410 2.13 -3.91 -13.61
CA ASN A 410 2.10 -2.54 -14.09
C ASN A 410 3.53 -1.96 -14.26
N PRO A 411 3.98 -1.68 -15.52
CA PRO A 411 5.35 -1.23 -15.79
C PRO A 411 5.66 0.15 -15.20
N TYR A 412 4.65 1.01 -15.04
CA TYR A 412 4.80 2.33 -14.42
C TYR A 412 5.08 2.20 -12.93
N PHE A 413 4.34 1.34 -12.24
CA PHE A 413 4.56 1.08 -10.83
C PHE A 413 5.95 0.46 -10.59
N VAL A 414 6.28 -0.63 -11.28
CA VAL A 414 7.54 -1.36 -11.07
C VAL A 414 8.76 -0.48 -11.32
N SER A 415 8.76 0.31 -12.40
CA SER A 415 9.90 1.19 -12.72
C SER A 415 10.05 2.30 -11.68
N LEU A 416 8.94 2.92 -11.27
CA LEU A 416 8.91 3.99 -10.27
C LEU A 416 9.39 3.48 -8.91
N MET A 417 8.94 2.29 -8.51
CA MET A 417 9.37 1.64 -7.26
C MET A 417 10.78 1.08 -7.32
N ARG A 418 11.40 0.90 -8.48
CA ARG A 418 12.79 0.44 -8.61
C ARG A 418 13.80 1.60 -8.50
N GLU A 419 13.51 2.73 -9.15
CA GLU A 419 14.42 3.89 -9.22
C GLU A 419 14.50 4.69 -7.91
N ALA A 420 13.43 4.71 -7.11
CA ALA A 420 13.38 5.39 -5.81
C ALA A 420 14.52 5.00 -4.85
N TRP A 421 15.14 3.86 -5.08
CA TRP A 421 16.05 3.20 -4.16
C TRP A 421 17.51 3.20 -4.61
N LYS A 422 17.78 3.53 -5.89
CA LYS A 422 19.15 3.81 -6.34
C LYS A 422 19.69 5.12 -5.74
N GLN A 423 18.80 5.99 -5.27
CA GLN A 423 19.13 7.31 -4.73
C GLN A 423 19.27 7.35 -3.19
N GLY A 424 19.16 6.20 -2.49
CA GLY A 424 19.09 6.10 -1.01
C GLY A 424 20.23 5.39 -0.29
#